data_AF-A0A173R9Z7-F1
#
_entry.id   AF-A0A173R9Z7-F1
#
_cell.length_a   1.000
_cell.length_b   1.000
_cell.length_c   1.000
_cell.angle_alpha   90.00
_cell.angle_beta   90.00
_cell.angle_gamma   90.00
#
_symmetry.space_group_name_H-M   'P 1'
#
loop_
_entity.id
_entity.type
_entity.pdbx_description
1 polymer ?
#
loop_
_entity_poly.entity_id
_entity_poly.type
_entity_poly.pdbx_seq_one_letter_code
_entity_poly.pdbx_strand_id
1 'polypeptide(L)'
;MQIFVDADACPVVAIIEKIAKENSIPVTLLCDTNHVLSSAYSEVIVVGAGADAVDYKLISICHKGDIVVSQDYGVAAMALGKGAYAIHQSGKWYTNDNIDQMLMERHLNKKARRSSHKNHIKGPKKRTEEDDVRFAQSFEKMLMMVQEKFQKNTKTMETGRKENK
;
A
#
# COMPACT_ATOMS: atom_id res chain seq x y z
N MET A 1 -8.73 -11.02 2.03
CA MET A 1 -7.99 -9.99 1.30
C MET A 1 -8.77 -8.70 1.41
N GLN A 2 -8.12 -7.67 1.94
CA GLN A 2 -8.61 -6.29 1.96
C GLN A 2 -7.51 -5.35 1.45
N ILE A 3 -7.89 -4.12 1.12
CA ILE A 3 -6.96 -3.07 0.70
C ILE A 3 -6.90 -2.01 1.80
N PHE A 4 -5.70 -1.74 2.30
CA PHE A 4 -5.42 -0.63 3.20
C PHE A 4 -4.65 0.46 2.47
N VAL A 5 -5.14 1.68 2.55
CA VAL A 5 -4.50 2.83 1.92
C VAL A 5 -4.07 3.79 3.01
N ASP A 6 -2.77 4.06 3.06
CA ASP A 6 -2.24 5.25 3.69
C ASP A 6 -2.68 6.44 2.82
N ALA A 7 -3.76 7.09 3.24
CA ALA A 7 -4.50 8.04 2.44
C ALA A 7 -4.03 9.49 2.64
N ASP A 8 -3.02 9.70 3.49
CA ASP A 8 -2.38 11.00 3.64
C ASP A 8 -1.71 11.40 2.31
N ALA A 9 -2.25 12.44 1.68
CA ALA A 9 -1.86 12.94 0.37
C ALA A 9 -1.73 11.88 -0.75
N CYS A 10 -2.51 10.79 -0.69
CA CYS A 10 -2.49 9.73 -1.70
C CYS A 10 -3.28 10.13 -2.96
N PRO A 11 -2.64 10.34 -4.13
CA PRO A 11 -3.31 10.85 -5.33
C PRO A 11 -4.07 9.77 -6.11
N VAL A 12 -3.98 8.51 -5.68
CA VAL A 12 -4.52 7.35 -6.42
C VAL A 12 -5.74 6.71 -5.76
N VAL A 13 -6.29 7.31 -4.70
CA VAL A 13 -7.45 6.79 -3.96
C VAL A 13 -8.63 6.48 -4.89
N ALA A 14 -9.00 7.41 -5.78
CA ALA A 14 -10.11 7.20 -6.71
C ALA A 14 -9.89 6.02 -7.68
N ILE A 15 -8.64 5.79 -8.10
CA ILE A 15 -8.27 4.66 -8.96
C ILE A 15 -8.40 3.35 -8.19
N ILE A 16 -7.91 3.32 -6.94
CA ILE A 16 -8.01 2.17 -6.04
C ILE A 16 -9.48 1.81 -5.81
N GLU A 17 -10.31 2.79 -5.46
CA GLU A 17 -11.74 2.57 -5.18
C GLU A 17 -12.49 2.03 -6.39
N LYS A 18 -12.22 2.57 -7.59
CA LYS A 18 -12.81 2.08 -8.83
C LYS A 18 -12.49 0.61 -9.05
N ILE A 19 -11.20 0.24 -9.06
CA ILE A 19 -10.74 -1.12 -9.31
C ILE A 19 -11.24 -2.07 -8.21
N ALA A 20 -11.18 -1.64 -6.95
CA ALA A 20 -11.63 -2.43 -5.81
C ALA A 20 -13.14 -2.71 -5.88
N LYS A 21 -13.94 -1.71 -6.25
CA LYS A 21 -15.39 -1.84 -6.42
C LYS A 21 -15.76 -2.81 -7.54
N GLU A 22 -15.08 -2.74 -8.68
CA GLU A 22 -15.25 -3.68 -9.79
C GLU A 22 -14.95 -5.13 -9.39
N ASN A 23 -14.07 -5.32 -8.40
CA ASN A 23 -13.67 -6.64 -7.88
C ASN A 23 -14.35 -7.01 -6.55
N SER A 24 -15.26 -6.18 -6.02
CA SER A 24 -15.91 -6.36 -4.72
C SER A 24 -14.93 -6.57 -3.54
N ILE A 25 -13.83 -5.83 -3.51
CA ILE A 25 -12.80 -5.92 -2.46
C ILE A 25 -12.94 -4.75 -1.49
N PRO A 26 -13.05 -5.00 -0.17
CA PRO A 26 -13.10 -3.93 0.82
C PRO A 26 -11.86 -3.04 0.80
N VAL A 27 -12.09 -1.73 0.93
CA VAL A 27 -11.04 -0.71 1.03
C VAL A 27 -11.21 0.04 2.35
N THR A 28 -10.11 0.21 3.07
CA THR A 28 -10.03 1.04 4.27
C THR A 28 -8.98 2.12 4.04
N LEU A 29 -9.43 3.37 4.07
CA LEU A 29 -8.56 4.56 4.00
C LEU A 29 -8.19 4.96 5.42
N LEU A 30 -6.89 5.14 5.68
CA LEU A 30 -6.40 5.65 6.94
C LEU A 30 -5.79 7.03 6.72
N CYS A 31 -6.22 8.00 7.52
CA CYS A 31 -5.69 9.37 7.47
C CYS A 31 -5.62 9.98 8.87
N ASP A 32 -4.84 11.04 9.00
CA ASP A 32 -4.79 11.83 10.24
C ASP A 32 -6.01 12.77 10.35
N THR A 33 -6.11 13.49 11.46
CA THR A 33 -7.20 14.46 11.71
C THR A 33 -7.13 15.72 10.85
N ASN A 34 -6.02 15.97 10.14
CA ASN A 34 -5.83 17.15 9.30
C ASN A 34 -6.42 16.96 7.90
N HIS A 35 -6.76 15.72 7.54
CA HIS A 35 -7.33 15.35 6.26
C HIS A 35 -8.79 14.91 6.41
N VAL A 36 -9.73 15.74 5.96
CA VAL A 36 -11.15 15.34 5.85
C VAL A 36 -11.32 14.53 4.57
N LEU A 37 -11.33 13.20 4.72
CA LEU A 37 -11.66 12.27 3.64
C LEU A 37 -13.09 11.77 3.82
N SER A 38 -13.85 11.75 2.73
CA SER A 38 -15.17 11.11 2.67
C SER A 38 -15.22 10.19 1.46
N SER A 39 -15.63 8.94 1.66
CA SER A 39 -15.84 7.98 0.58
C SER A 39 -17.22 7.34 0.69
N ALA A 40 -17.82 7.06 -0.47
CA ALA A 40 -19.07 6.29 -0.57
C ALA A 40 -18.83 4.78 -0.67
N TYR A 41 -17.57 4.35 -0.86
CA TYR A 41 -17.19 2.94 -1.03
C TYR A 41 -16.30 2.45 0.11
N SER A 42 -15.30 3.25 0.48
CA SER A 42 -14.29 2.86 1.45
C SER A 42 -14.72 3.20 2.88
N GLU A 43 -14.32 2.35 3.82
CA GLU A 43 -14.29 2.73 5.23
C GLU A 43 -13.19 3.76 5.44
N VAL A 44 -13.47 4.82 6.20
CA VAL A 44 -12.48 5.86 6.54
C VAL A 44 -12.19 5.79 8.03
N ILE A 45 -10.94 5.49 8.37
CA ILE A 45 -10.46 5.49 9.75
C ILE A 45 -9.59 6.73 9.94
N VAL A 46 -10.12 7.70 10.69
CA VAL A 46 -9.37 8.88 11.12
C VAL A 46 -8.61 8.54 12.39
N VAL A 47 -7.29 8.68 12.36
CA VAL A 47 -6.42 8.42 13.51
C VAL A 47 -6.05 9.74 14.18
N GLY A 48 -6.06 9.76 15.52
CA GLY A 48 -5.69 10.93 16.30
C GLY A 48 -4.27 11.44 16.00
N ALA A 49 -4.02 12.72 16.29
CA ALA A 49 -2.74 13.35 16.04
C ALA A 49 -1.58 12.63 16.77
N GLY A 50 -0.55 12.27 16.01
CA GLY A 50 0.66 11.63 16.52
C GLY A 50 1.57 11.23 15.36
N ALA A 51 2.89 11.36 15.56
CA ALA A 51 3.85 10.88 14.59
C ALA A 51 3.62 9.38 14.34
N ASP A 52 3.52 9.01 13.06
CA ASP A 52 3.35 7.63 12.60
C ASP A 52 2.08 6.92 13.15
N ALA A 53 1.11 7.66 13.70
CA ALA A 53 -0.08 7.05 14.30
C ALA A 53 -0.94 6.30 13.26
N VAL A 54 -1.05 6.87 12.06
CA VAL A 54 -1.69 6.25 10.89
C VAL A 54 -0.96 4.96 10.52
N ASP A 55 0.37 5.00 10.42
CA ASP A 55 1.22 3.85 10.09
C ASP A 55 1.02 2.71 11.07
N TYR A 56 1.09 2.99 12.38
CA TYR A 56 0.88 1.99 13.42
C TYR A 56 -0.53 1.38 13.34
N LYS A 57 -1.55 2.21 13.14
CA LYS A 57 -2.93 1.73 13.02
C LYS A 57 -3.08 0.84 11.79
N LEU A 58 -2.59 1.28 10.63
CA LEU A 58 -2.63 0.53 9.37
C LEU A 58 -1.98 -0.83 9.55
N ILE A 59 -0.75 -0.85 10.06
CA ILE A 59 -0.03 -2.10 10.28
C ILE A 59 -0.77 -2.96 11.30
N SER A 60 -1.31 -2.41 12.39
CA SER A 60 -1.99 -3.21 13.43
C SER A 60 -3.17 -4.03 12.90
N ILE A 61 -3.93 -3.49 11.94
CA ILE A 61 -5.12 -4.13 11.34
C ILE A 61 -4.81 -4.89 10.04
N CYS A 62 -3.58 -4.76 9.53
CA CYS A 62 -3.11 -5.47 8.34
C CYS A 62 -2.76 -6.93 8.66
N HIS A 63 -3.22 -7.85 7.81
CA HIS A 63 -2.98 -9.28 7.92
C HIS A 63 -2.36 -9.87 6.65
N LYS A 64 -1.92 -11.13 6.76
CA LYS A 64 -1.33 -11.87 5.64
C LYS A 64 -2.25 -11.89 4.43
N GLY A 65 -1.69 -11.50 3.29
CA GLY A 65 -2.38 -11.46 2.00
C GLY A 65 -3.30 -10.25 1.78
N ASP A 66 -3.33 -9.28 2.70
CA ASP A 66 -3.90 -7.97 2.38
C ASP A 66 -2.96 -7.17 1.46
N ILE A 67 -3.49 -6.10 0.86
CA ILE A 67 -2.72 -5.19 0.00
C ILE A 67 -2.62 -3.83 0.71
N VAL A 68 -1.41 -3.31 0.84
CA VAL A 68 -1.12 -1.99 1.40
C VAL A 68 -0.68 -1.04 0.30
N VAL A 69 -1.32 0.13 0.19
CA VAL A 69 -0.87 1.22 -0.67
C VAL A 69 -0.29 2.31 0.23
N SER A 70 1.01 2.59 0.09
CA SER A 70 1.69 3.66 0.83
C SER A 70 2.91 4.17 0.07
N GLN A 71 3.29 5.42 0.36
CA GLN A 71 4.57 5.98 -0.08
C GLN A 71 5.71 5.69 0.90
N ASP A 72 5.39 5.34 2.15
CA ASP A 72 6.37 5.15 3.19
C ASP A 72 6.99 3.75 3.09
N TYR A 73 8.32 3.72 2.85
CA TYR A 73 9.05 2.46 2.71
C TYR A 73 9.11 1.65 4.01
N GLY A 74 9.03 2.29 5.17
CA GLY A 74 8.93 1.63 6.48
C GLY A 74 7.58 0.95 6.64
N VAL A 75 6.48 1.62 6.28
CA VAL A 75 5.14 1.01 6.25
C VAL A 75 5.10 -0.18 5.31
N ALA A 76 5.64 -0.03 4.10
CA ALA A 76 5.73 -1.12 3.13
C ALA A 76 6.55 -2.30 3.68
N ALA A 77 7.69 -2.05 4.34
CA ALA A 77 8.50 -3.08 4.96
C ALA A 77 7.76 -3.83 6.08
N MET A 78 7.04 -3.11 6.94
CA MET A 78 6.24 -3.70 8.00
C MET A 78 5.09 -4.56 7.43
N ALA A 79 4.44 -4.10 6.37
CA ALA A 79 3.39 -4.85 5.69
C ALA A 79 3.94 -6.17 5.10
N LEU A 80 5.08 -6.10 4.39
CA LEU A 80 5.76 -7.29 3.87
C LEU A 80 6.15 -8.26 4.98
N GLY A 81 6.64 -7.77 6.12
CA GLY A 81 6.96 -8.58 7.30
C GLY A 81 5.76 -9.34 7.88
N LYS A 82 4.53 -8.82 7.69
CA LYS A 82 3.28 -9.51 8.04
C LYS A 82 2.79 -10.51 6.98
N GLY A 83 3.49 -10.62 5.86
CA GLY A 83 3.06 -11.41 4.70
C GLY A 83 1.93 -10.76 3.91
N ALA A 84 1.73 -9.45 4.06
CA ALA A 84 0.89 -8.66 3.17
C ALA A 84 1.68 -8.27 1.91
N TYR A 85 0.98 -7.74 0.92
CA TYR A 85 1.55 -7.16 -0.29
C TYR A 85 1.56 -5.64 -0.15
N ALA A 86 2.52 -4.97 -0.78
CA ALA A 86 2.58 -3.51 -0.74
C ALA A 86 2.93 -2.92 -2.10
N ILE A 87 2.35 -1.76 -2.42
CA ILE A 87 2.56 -1.04 -3.68
C ILE A 87 2.67 0.46 -3.43
N HIS A 88 3.61 1.09 -4.14
CA HIS A 88 3.76 2.53 -4.18
C HIS A 88 2.74 3.16 -5.14
N GLN A 89 2.28 4.37 -4.87
CA GLN A 89 1.37 5.13 -5.74
C GLN A 89 1.88 5.42 -7.16
N SER A 90 3.17 5.16 -7.45
CA SER A 90 3.71 5.21 -8.82
C SER A 90 3.45 3.95 -9.64
N GLY A 91 2.93 2.90 -9.00
CA GLY A 91 2.76 1.56 -9.54
C GLY A 91 3.94 0.61 -9.25
N LYS A 92 4.97 1.04 -8.51
CA LYS A 92 6.10 0.17 -8.14
C LYS A 92 5.70 -0.77 -7.00
N TRP A 93 5.88 -2.08 -7.20
CA TRP A 93 5.62 -3.07 -6.15
C TRP A 93 6.78 -3.11 -5.17
N TYR A 94 6.45 -3.17 -3.88
CA TYR A 94 7.41 -3.51 -2.85
C TYR A 94 7.52 -5.03 -2.74
N THR A 95 8.75 -5.53 -2.67
CA THR A 95 9.04 -6.95 -2.49
C THR A 95 10.17 -7.11 -1.48
N ASN A 96 10.29 -8.29 -0.90
CA ASN A 96 11.41 -8.60 0.00
C ASN A 96 12.78 -8.42 -0.69
N ASP A 97 12.83 -8.57 -2.02
CA ASP A 97 14.07 -8.41 -2.78
C ASP A 97 14.48 -6.94 -3.00
N ASN A 98 13.53 -6.00 -2.91
CA ASN A 98 13.78 -4.59 -3.22
C ASN A 98 13.66 -3.64 -2.03
N ILE A 99 12.97 -4.04 -0.96
CA ILE A 99 12.60 -3.14 0.12
C ILE A 99 13.81 -2.63 0.91
N ASP A 100 14.78 -3.49 1.18
CA ASP A 100 15.99 -3.14 1.94
C ASP A 100 16.83 -2.08 1.21
N GLN A 101 16.98 -2.24 -0.11
CA GLN A 101 17.66 -1.25 -0.94
C GLN A 101 16.92 0.10 -0.90
N MET A 102 15.59 0.08 -1.02
CA MET A 102 14.79 1.32 -0.99
C MET A 102 14.89 2.03 0.37
N LEU A 103 14.88 1.28 1.48
CA LEU A 103 15.10 1.82 2.83
C LEU A 103 16.49 2.46 2.96
N MET A 104 17.53 1.78 2.45
CA MET A 104 18.90 2.30 2.46
C MET A 104 19.01 3.59 1.62
N GLU A 105 18.46 3.61 0.41
CA GLU A 105 18.43 4.80 -0.45
C GLU A 105 17.71 5.96 0.23
N ARG A 106 16.57 5.71 0.89
CA ARG A 106 15.86 6.73 1.68
C ARG A 106 16.75 7.29 2.78
N HIS A 107 17.47 6.44 3.51
CA HIS A 107 18.40 6.86 4.55
C HIS A 107 19.53 7.74 3.99
N LEU A 108 20.20 7.29 2.93
CA LEU A 108 21.28 8.02 2.27
C LEU A 108 20.81 9.38 1.74
N ASN A 109 19.65 9.42 1.08
CA ASN A 109 19.05 10.67 0.58
C ASN A 109 18.72 11.64 1.72
N LYS A 110 18.19 11.14 2.85
CA LYS A 110 17.94 11.97 4.04
C LYS A 110 19.24 12.53 4.63
N LYS A 111 20.31 11.73 4.68
CA LYS A 111 21.64 12.15 5.13
C LYS A 111 22.24 13.21 4.20
N ALA A 112 22.19 12.99 2.89
CA ALA A 112 22.70 13.93 1.87
C ALA A 112 21.99 15.29 1.92
N ARG A 113 20.67 15.30 2.10
CA ARG A 113 19.89 16.54 2.27
C ARG A 113 20.30 17.33 3.52
N ARG A 114 20.58 16.64 4.63
CA ARG A 114 21.03 17.28 5.88
C ARG A 114 22.45 17.86 5.79
N SER A 115 23.32 17.26 4.97
CA SER A 115 24.70 17.73 4.78
C SER A 115 24.83 18.84 3.73
N SER A 116 23.86 19.00 2.83
CA SER A 116 23.88 20.03 1.79
C SER A 116 23.37 21.37 2.32
N HIS A 117 24.19 22.43 2.24
CA HIS A 117 23.78 23.81 2.55
C HIS A 117 22.90 24.46 1.46
N LYS A 118 22.60 23.75 0.36
CA LYS A 118 21.75 24.24 -0.73
C LYS A 118 20.28 23.86 -0.46
N ASN A 119 19.49 24.85 -0.08
CA ASN A 119 18.08 24.72 0.33
C ASN A 119 17.05 24.68 -0.83
N HIS A 120 17.47 24.59 -2.09
CA HIS A 120 16.56 24.49 -3.23
C HIS A 120 16.71 23.15 -3.96
N ILE A 121 16.05 22.13 -3.43
CA ILE A 121 15.74 20.91 -4.18
C ILE A 121 14.34 21.12 -4.75
N LYS A 122 14.22 21.03 -6.08
CA LYS A 122 12.93 21.09 -6.77
C LYS A 122 12.03 19.98 -6.22
N GLY A 123 10.79 20.32 -5.86
CA GLY A 123 9.81 19.35 -5.38
C GLY A 123 9.55 18.23 -6.39
N PRO A 124 8.88 17.15 -5.97
CA PRO A 124 8.53 16.06 -6.88
C PRO A 124 7.78 16.58 -8.12
N LYS A 125 8.05 15.96 -9.27
CA LYS A 125 7.39 16.31 -10.53
C LYS A 125 5.87 16.17 -10.35
N LYS A 126 5.11 17.09 -10.96
CA LYS A 126 3.65 16.97 -11.03
C LYS A 126 3.28 15.63 -11.68
N ARG A 127 2.36 14.91 -11.03
CA ARG A 127 1.80 13.64 -11.53
C ARG A 127 1.10 13.84 -12.87
N THR A 128 1.24 12.87 -13.77
CA THR A 128 0.61 12.89 -15.11
C THR A 128 -0.43 11.78 -15.26
N GLU A 129 -1.25 11.86 -16.31
CA GLU A 129 -2.24 10.82 -16.64
C GLU A 129 -1.56 9.47 -16.94
N GLU A 130 -0.37 9.48 -17.53
CA GLU A 130 0.41 8.25 -17.74
C GLU A 130 0.85 7.61 -16.41
N ASP A 131 1.10 8.40 -15.38
CA ASP A 131 1.39 7.88 -14.04
C ASP A 131 0.17 7.18 -13.43
N ASP A 132 -1.04 7.67 -13.71
CA ASP A 132 -2.32 7.07 -13.29
C ASP A 132 -2.60 5.77 -14.01
N VAL A 133 -2.43 5.74 -15.34
CA VAL A 133 -2.57 4.52 -16.14
C VAL A 133 -1.57 3.47 -15.67
N ARG A 134 -0.31 3.85 -15.45
CA ARG A 134 0.72 2.93 -14.96
C ARG A 134 0.39 2.38 -13.58
N PHE A 135 -0.11 3.22 -12.67
CA PHE A 135 -0.55 2.78 -11.35
C PHE A 135 -1.72 1.79 -11.48
N ALA A 136 -2.77 2.14 -12.22
CA ALA A 136 -3.97 1.30 -12.41
C ALA A 136 -3.60 -0.10 -12.93
N GLN A 137 -2.85 -0.17 -14.03
CA GLN A 137 -2.41 -1.44 -14.62
C GLN A 137 -1.57 -2.28 -13.65
N SER A 138 -0.70 -1.65 -12.88
CA SER A 138 0.16 -2.34 -11.93
C SER A 138 -0.63 -2.84 -10.70
N PHE A 139 -1.59 -2.05 -10.24
CA PHE A 139 -2.47 -2.38 -9.13
C PHE A 139 -3.41 -3.54 -9.48
N GLU A 140 -4.04 -3.51 -10.66
CA GLU A 140 -4.87 -4.62 -11.17
C GLU A 140 -4.08 -5.93 -11.25
N LYS A 141 -2.85 -5.89 -11.78
CA LYS A 141 -1.98 -7.07 -11.84
C LYS A 141 -1.69 -7.64 -10.46
N MET A 142 -1.43 -6.78 -9.47
CA MET A 142 -1.19 -7.23 -8.09
C MET A 142 -2.44 -7.91 -7.54
N LEU A 143 -3.58 -7.25 -7.67
CA LEU A 143 -4.87 -7.73 -7.17
C LEU A 143 -5.21 -9.11 -7.76
N MET A 144 -5.08 -9.29 -9.08
CA MET A 144 -5.29 -10.59 -9.72
C MET A 144 -4.34 -11.66 -9.19
N MET A 145 -3.04 -11.36 -9.08
CA MET A 145 -2.05 -12.30 -8.55
C MET A 145 -2.38 -12.71 -7.11
N VAL A 146 -2.79 -11.77 -6.26
CA VAL A 146 -3.14 -12.05 -4.87
C VAL A 146 -4.40 -12.93 -4.80
N GLN A 147 -5.45 -12.60 -5.56
CA GLN A 147 -6.67 -13.41 -5.65
C GLN A 147 -6.39 -14.85 -6.09
N GLU A 148 -5.56 -15.05 -7.12
CA GLU A 148 -5.17 -16.39 -7.58
C GLU A 148 -4.47 -17.20 -6.48
N LYS A 149 -3.56 -16.56 -5.72
CA LYS A 149 -2.86 -17.22 -4.61
C LYS A 149 -3.83 -17.64 -3.50
N PHE A 150 -4.83 -16.82 -3.19
CA PHE A 150 -5.88 -17.18 -2.23
C PHE A 150 -6.69 -18.40 -2.70
N GLN A 151 -7.08 -18.44 -3.98
CA GLN A 151 -7.85 -19.56 -4.54
C GLN A 151 -7.05 -20.86 -4.59
N LYS A 152 -5.73 -20.79 -4.83
CA LYS A 152 -4.86 -21.97 -4.81
C LYS A 152 -4.74 -22.53 -3.38
N ASN A 153 -4.55 -21.66 -2.38
CA ASN A 153 -4.43 -22.07 -0.99
C ASN A 153 -5.71 -22.73 -0.44
N THR A 154 -6.90 -22.26 -0.82
CA THR A 154 -8.16 -22.89 -0.39
C THR A 154 -8.33 -24.28 -1.00
N LYS A 155 -8.05 -24.45 -2.30
CA LYS A 155 -8.13 -25.77 -2.98
C LYS A 155 -7.19 -26.80 -2.39
N THR A 156 -5.94 -26.43 -2.07
CA THR A 156 -4.96 -27.35 -1.45
C THR A 156 -5.40 -27.83 -0.06
N MET A 157 -6.07 -26.97 0.72
CA MET A 157 -6.61 -27.36 2.04
C MET A 157 -7.81 -28.31 1.94
N GLU A 158 -8.62 -28.22 0.88
CA GLU A 158 -9.75 -29.13 0.67
C GLU A 158 -9.33 -30.53 0.20
N THR A 159 -8.27 -30.63 -0.62
CA THR A 159 -7.76 -31.93 -1.09
C THR A 159 -7.04 -32.72 0.02
N GLY A 160 -6.23 -32.05 0.84
CA GLY A 160 -5.52 -32.72 1.96
C GLY A 160 -6.44 -33.26 3.07
N ARG A 161 -7.69 -32.79 3.15
CA ARG A 161 -8.69 -33.29 4.11
C ARG A 161 -9.44 -34.54 3.62
N LYS A 162 -9.41 -34.81 2.31
CA LYS A 162 -10.01 -36.01 1.70
C LYS A 162 -9.07 -37.21 1.69
N GLU A 163 -7.76 -37.00 1.72
CA GLU A 163 -6.76 -38.08 1.72
C GLU A 163 -6.48 -38.68 3.11
N ASN A 164 -6.96 -38.04 4.18
CA ASN A 164 -6.85 -38.51 5.57
C ASN A 164 -8.17 -39.11 6.12
N LYS A 165 -9.06 -39.58 5.25
CA LYS A 165 -10.28 -40.33 5.57
C LYS A 165 -10.32 -41.62 4.77
#